data_AF-A0A7C4CRV3-F1
#
_entry.id   AF-A0A7C4CRV3-F1
#
_cell.length_a   1.000
_cell.length_b   1.000
_cell.length_c   1.000
_cell.angle_alpha   90.00
_cell.angle_beta   90.00
_cell.angle_gamma   90.00
#
_symmetry.space_group_name_H-M   'P 1'
#
loop_
_entity.id
_entity.type
_entity.pdbx_description
1 polymer ?
#
loop_
_entity_poly.entity_id
_entity_poly.type
_entity_poly.pdbx_seq_one_letter_code
_entity_poly.pdbx_strand_id
1 'polypeptide(L)'
;VSDIAKMHEVNFERDFKVCSFHNIELRLPFASPPLVEFALSLPLNMKINPIDDDLRKLVLRKTAEKIGLPRQIAYKPKKAVQYATGVEKALKRLAKSQNLPLKRYLERIFKSTHALQF
;
A
#
# COMPACT_ATOMS: atom_id res chain seq x y z
N VAL A 1 7.35 7.44 -13.47
CA VAL A 1 8.75 7.59 -13.02
C VAL A 1 8.85 8.42 -11.74
N SER A 2 8.22 9.60 -11.69
CA SER A 2 8.18 10.45 -10.48
C SER A 2 7.72 9.71 -9.22
N ASP A 3 6.63 8.93 -9.30
CA ASP A 3 6.13 8.17 -8.15
C ASP A 3 7.17 7.19 -7.59
N ILE A 4 7.91 6.49 -8.46
CA ILE A 4 8.94 5.52 -8.07
C ILE A 4 10.11 6.24 -7.39
N ALA A 5 10.56 7.37 -7.94
CA ALA A 5 11.63 8.17 -7.34
C ALA A 5 11.29 8.64 -5.92
N LYS A 6 10.01 8.95 -5.66
CA LYS A 6 9.52 9.40 -4.35
C LYS A 6 9.16 8.28 -3.39
N MET A 7 9.15 7.00 -3.81
CA MET A 7 8.73 5.88 -2.94
C MET A 7 9.50 5.80 -1.63
N HIS A 8 10.79 6.19 -1.63
CA HIS A 8 11.61 6.18 -0.43
C HIS A 8 11.03 7.05 0.69
N GLU A 9 10.54 8.25 0.34
CA GLU A 9 9.94 9.23 1.26
C GLU A 9 8.47 8.90 1.56
N VAL A 10 7.66 8.64 0.53
CA VAL A 10 6.19 8.54 0.71
C VAL A 10 5.71 7.16 1.18
N ASN A 11 6.52 6.11 1.01
CA ASN A 11 6.15 4.74 1.34
C ASN A 11 7.15 4.08 2.28
N PHE A 12 8.42 3.98 1.88
CA PHE A 12 9.39 3.15 2.59
C PHE A 12 9.73 3.71 3.95
N GLU A 13 9.97 5.02 4.07
CA GLU A 13 10.39 5.65 5.32
C GLU A 13 9.48 5.29 6.50
N ARG A 14 8.16 5.46 6.36
CA ARG A 14 7.21 5.15 7.43
C ARG A 14 7.14 3.66 7.74
N ASP A 15 7.22 2.79 6.73
CA ASP A 15 7.06 1.34 6.90
C ASP A 15 8.33 0.77 7.57
N PHE A 16 9.52 1.24 7.17
CA PHE A 16 10.79 0.90 7.81
C PHE A 16 10.87 1.38 9.26
N LYS A 17 10.44 2.61 9.56
CA LYS A 17 10.43 3.15 10.93
C LYS A 17 9.59 2.29 11.87
N VAL A 18 8.40 1.87 11.43
CA VAL A 18 7.50 1.02 12.22
C VAL A 18 8.10 -0.37 12.43
N CYS A 19 8.61 -1.01 11.37
CA CYS A 19 9.19 -2.36 11.49
C CYS A 19 10.47 -2.35 12.35
N SER A 20 11.37 -1.39 12.13
CA SER A 20 12.63 -1.25 12.88
C SER A 20 12.39 -1.03 14.37
N PHE A 21 11.39 -0.22 14.73
CA PHE A 21 10.99 -0.02 16.14
C PHE A 21 10.63 -1.35 16.84
N HIS A 22 10.12 -2.32 16.11
CA HIS A 22 9.79 -3.66 16.61
C HIS A 22 10.90 -4.70 16.40
N ASN A 23 12.12 -4.29 16.02
CA ASN A 23 13.23 -5.19 15.66
C ASN A 23 12.86 -6.19 14.54
N ILE A 24 12.00 -5.78 13.61
CA ILE A 24 11.58 -6.59 12.46
C ILE A 24 12.23 -6.02 11.20
N GLU A 25 12.88 -6.87 10.42
CA GLU A 25 13.43 -6.48 9.12
C GLU A 25 12.32 -6.49 8.05
N LEU A 26 12.08 -5.33 7.42
CA LEU A 26 11.17 -5.20 6.30
C LEU A 26 11.85 -5.62 4.98
N ARG A 27 11.34 -6.67 4.33
CA ARG A 27 11.77 -7.10 2.99
C ARG A 27 10.69 -6.77 1.95
N LEU A 28 11.10 -6.16 0.84
CA LEU A 28 10.21 -5.71 -0.23
C LEU A 28 10.60 -6.33 -1.59
N PRO A 29 10.28 -7.62 -1.86
CA PRO A 29 10.69 -8.28 -3.11
C PRO A 29 10.29 -7.53 -4.38
N PHE A 30 9.11 -6.90 -4.38
CA PHE A 30 8.62 -6.12 -5.52
C PHE A 30 9.39 -4.82 -5.78
N ALA A 31 10.23 -4.37 -4.85
CA ALA A 31 11.07 -3.19 -4.97
C ALA A 31 12.50 -3.52 -5.44
N SER A 32 12.81 -4.78 -5.78
CA SER A 32 14.14 -5.13 -6.30
C SER A 32 14.41 -4.40 -7.63
N PRO A 33 15.60 -3.79 -7.84
CA PRO A 33 15.88 -3.02 -9.05
C PRO A 33 15.60 -3.75 -10.37
N PRO A 34 16.02 -5.02 -10.56
CA PRO A 34 15.77 -5.73 -11.83
C PRO A 34 14.27 -5.89 -12.13
N LEU A 35 13.46 -6.15 -11.10
CA LEU A 35 12.01 -6.29 -11.26
C LEU A 35 11.34 -4.95 -11.52
N VAL A 36 11.81 -3.87 -10.89
CA VAL A 36 11.29 -2.51 -11.12
C VAL A 36 11.59 -2.06 -12.55
N GLU A 37 12.80 -2.28 -13.04
CA GLU A 37 13.20 -1.98 -14.42
C GLU A 37 12.38 -2.78 -15.44
N PHE A 38 12.22 -4.09 -15.20
CA PHE A 38 11.34 -4.93 -16.01
C PHE A 38 9.89 -4.43 -15.97
N ALA A 39 9.35 -4.15 -14.80
CA ALA A 39 7.99 -3.65 -14.66
C ALA A 39 7.81 -2.29 -15.33
N LEU A 40 8.84 -1.44 -15.42
CA LEU A 40 8.82 -0.17 -16.12
C LEU A 40 8.81 -0.34 -17.64
N SER A 41 9.60 -1.27 -18.18
CA SER A 41 9.69 -1.52 -19.63
C SER A 41 8.44 -2.15 -20.24
N LEU A 42 7.59 -2.80 -19.43
CA LEU A 42 6.37 -3.43 -19.92
C LEU A 42 5.39 -2.43 -20.54
N PRO A 43 4.76 -2.77 -21.69
CA PRO A 43 3.67 -2.01 -22.28
C PRO A 43 2.49 -1.78 -21.32
N LEU A 44 1.81 -0.64 -21.46
CA LEU A 44 0.72 -0.26 -20.55
C LEU A 44 -0.47 -1.22 -20.59
N ASN A 45 -0.81 -1.75 -21.78
CA ASN A 45 -1.86 -2.76 -21.97
C ASN A 45 -1.57 -4.11 -21.30
N MET A 46 -0.34 -4.36 -20.85
CA MET A 46 0.01 -5.52 -20.01
C MET A 46 -0.18 -5.23 -18.52
N LYS A 47 -0.36 -3.97 -18.14
CA LYS A 47 -0.53 -3.55 -16.74
C LYS A 47 -1.99 -3.25 -16.44
N ILE A 48 -2.72 -2.64 -17.36
CA ILE A 48 -4.11 -2.21 -17.17
C ILE A 48 -4.97 -2.64 -18.34
N ASN A 49 -6.25 -2.94 -18.08
CA ASN A 49 -7.25 -3.17 -19.11
C ASN A 49 -7.91 -1.82 -19.46
N PRO A 50 -7.91 -1.38 -20.74
CA PRO A 50 -8.53 -0.12 -21.12
C PRO A 50 -10.07 -0.13 -21.06
N ILE A 51 -10.71 -1.30 -21.03
CA ILE A 51 -12.17 -1.46 -21.03
C ILE A 51 -12.73 -1.64 -19.61
N ASP A 52 -11.91 -2.17 -18.70
CA ASP A 52 -12.30 -2.49 -17.33
C ASP A 52 -11.22 -2.04 -16.34
N ASP A 53 -11.47 -0.91 -15.65
CA ASP A 53 -10.53 -0.31 -14.71
C ASP A 53 -10.36 -1.13 -13.40
N ASP A 54 -11.24 -2.10 -13.14
CA ASP A 54 -11.12 -2.99 -11.97
C ASP A 54 -10.03 -4.05 -12.15
N LEU A 55 -9.68 -4.38 -13.41
CA LEU A 55 -8.66 -5.37 -13.76
C LEU A 55 -7.32 -4.74 -14.11
N ARG A 56 -6.71 -4.09 -13.10
CA ARG A 56 -5.29 -3.68 -13.13
C ARG A 56 -4.36 -4.82 -12.70
N LYS A 57 -3.06 -4.66 -12.98
CA LYS A 57 -1.96 -5.60 -12.74
C LYS A 57 -2.05 -6.89 -13.58
N LEU A 58 -2.51 -6.81 -14.82
CA LEU A 58 -2.82 -7.97 -15.66
C LEU A 58 -1.66 -8.97 -15.77
N VAL A 59 -0.45 -8.49 -16.08
CA VAL A 59 0.76 -9.34 -16.17
C VAL A 59 1.02 -10.11 -14.87
N LEU A 60 0.89 -9.46 -13.71
CA LEU A 60 1.11 -10.08 -12.41
C LEU A 60 0.05 -11.16 -12.12
N ARG A 61 -1.21 -10.91 -12.49
CA ARG A 61 -2.31 -11.88 -12.31
C ARG A 61 -2.11 -13.12 -13.18
N LYS A 62 -1.74 -12.93 -14.45
CA LYS A 62 -1.41 -14.02 -15.38
C LYS A 62 -0.20 -14.82 -14.89
N THR A 63 0.84 -14.15 -14.39
CA THR A 63 1.99 -14.85 -13.79
C THR A 63 1.58 -15.67 -12.58
N ALA A 64 0.75 -15.11 -11.68
CA ALA A 64 0.23 -15.83 -10.51
C ALA A 64 -0.56 -17.10 -10.90
N GLU A 65 -1.42 -17.01 -11.90
CA GLU A 65 -2.14 -18.17 -12.43
C GLU A 65 -1.18 -19.22 -13.02
N LYS A 66 -0.19 -18.78 -13.82
CA LYS A 66 0.81 -19.68 -14.43
C LYS A 66 1.66 -20.44 -13.42
N ILE A 67 1.93 -19.85 -12.24
CA ILE A 67 2.66 -20.54 -11.16
C ILE A 67 1.75 -21.38 -10.26
N GLY A 68 0.48 -21.54 -10.62
CA GLY A 68 -0.46 -22.44 -9.96
C GLY A 68 -1.32 -21.83 -8.86
N LEU A 69 -1.38 -20.49 -8.70
CA LEU A 69 -2.32 -19.91 -7.74
C LEU A 69 -3.76 -20.09 -8.22
N PRO A 70 -4.71 -20.43 -7.33
CA PRO A 70 -6.12 -20.50 -7.68
C PRO A 70 -6.62 -19.21 -8.31
N ARG A 71 -7.40 -19.32 -9.39
CA ARG A 71 -7.92 -18.16 -10.14
C ARG A 71 -8.67 -17.17 -9.25
N GLN A 72 -9.41 -17.67 -8.25
CA GLN A 72 -10.11 -16.85 -7.25
C GLN A 72 -9.18 -15.94 -6.45
N ILE A 73 -7.93 -16.36 -6.20
CA ILE A 73 -6.91 -15.55 -5.52
C ILE A 73 -6.22 -14.62 -6.52
N ALA A 74 -5.75 -15.16 -7.65
CA ALA A 74 -5.01 -14.39 -8.67
C ALA A 74 -5.84 -13.23 -9.24
N TYR A 75 -7.16 -13.41 -9.38
CA TYR A 75 -8.07 -12.42 -9.95
C TYR A 75 -8.91 -11.66 -8.92
N LYS A 76 -8.63 -11.85 -7.62
CA LYS A 76 -9.32 -11.08 -6.57
C LYS A 76 -9.14 -9.57 -6.77
N PRO A 77 -10.21 -8.74 -6.68
CA PRO A 77 -10.08 -7.29 -6.76
C PRO A 77 -9.12 -6.75 -5.70
N LYS A 78 -8.33 -5.73 -6.06
CA LYS A 78 -7.40 -5.10 -5.11
C LYS A 78 -8.22 -4.33 -4.07
N LYS A 79 -8.10 -4.71 -2.80
CA LYS A 79 -8.58 -3.94 -1.66
C LYS A 79 -7.39 -3.47 -0.82
N ALA A 80 -7.29 -2.17 -0.56
CA ALA A 80 -6.20 -1.65 0.28
C ALA A 80 -6.40 -2.10 1.74
N VAL A 81 -5.29 -2.37 2.45
CA VAL A 81 -5.29 -3.01 3.79
C VAL A 81 -6.15 -2.22 4.78
N GLN A 82 -6.10 -0.89 4.75
CA GLN A 82 -6.87 -0.03 5.65
C GLN A 82 -8.39 -0.22 5.55
N TYR A 83 -8.89 -0.57 4.35
CA TYR A 83 -10.31 -0.85 4.12
C TYR A 83 -10.63 -2.32 4.35
N ALA A 84 -9.70 -3.22 4.01
CA ALA A 84 -9.90 -4.67 4.15
C ALA A 84 -9.96 -5.09 5.64
N THR A 85 -9.13 -4.48 6.48
CA THR A 85 -9.02 -4.76 7.93
C THR A 85 -10.02 -3.99 8.79
N GLY A 86 -10.69 -2.98 8.23
CA GLY A 86 -11.59 -2.12 9.00
C GLY A 86 -10.90 -1.05 9.85
N VAL A 87 -9.57 -0.91 9.76
CA VAL A 87 -8.81 0.14 10.47
C VAL A 87 -9.36 1.53 10.18
N GLU A 88 -9.71 1.83 8.92
CA GLU A 88 -10.30 3.11 8.57
C GLU A 88 -11.62 3.37 9.32
N LYS A 89 -12.47 2.35 9.45
CA LYS A 89 -13.74 2.44 10.19
C LYS A 89 -13.50 2.67 11.68
N ALA A 90 -12.52 1.96 12.25
CA ALA A 90 -12.15 2.13 13.65
C ALA A 90 -11.64 3.56 13.92
N LEU A 91 -10.77 4.09 13.07
CA LEU A 91 -10.28 5.46 13.17
C LEU A 91 -11.41 6.49 13.04
N LYS A 92 -12.34 6.31 12.10
CA LYS A 92 -13.52 7.18 11.96
C LYS A 92 -14.40 7.16 13.21
N ARG A 93 -14.60 5.99 13.83
CA ARG A 93 -15.37 5.86 15.08
C ARG A 93 -14.69 6.61 16.23
N LEU A 94 -13.37 6.47 16.38
CA LEU A 94 -12.59 7.20 17.39
C LEU A 94 -12.68 8.71 17.17
N ALA A 95 -12.49 9.18 15.94
CA ALA A 95 -12.62 10.61 15.60
C ALA A 95 -14.02 11.14 15.93
N LYS A 96 -15.08 10.39 15.58
CA LYS A 96 -16.46 10.75 15.87
C LYS A 96 -16.75 10.80 17.39
N SER A 97 -16.18 9.88 18.18
CA SER A 97 -16.35 9.90 19.65
C SER A 97 -15.81 11.16 20.32
N GLN A 98 -14.98 11.91 19.61
CA GLN A 98 -14.39 13.17 20.07
C GLN A 98 -14.91 14.37 19.27
N ASN A 99 -15.97 14.19 18.49
CA ASN A 99 -16.56 15.23 17.63
C ASN A 99 -15.55 15.88 16.67
N LEU A 100 -14.57 15.13 16.18
CA LEU A 100 -13.55 15.62 15.26
C LEU A 100 -13.67 14.98 13.87
N PRO A 101 -13.42 15.76 12.79
CA PRO A 101 -13.11 15.18 11.48
C PRO A 101 -11.88 14.28 11.58
N LEU A 102 -11.85 13.17 10.82
CA LEU A 102 -10.75 12.19 10.87
C LEU A 102 -9.38 12.85 10.69
N LYS A 103 -9.24 13.79 9.75
CA LYS A 103 -7.98 14.51 9.51
C LYS A 103 -7.51 15.27 10.77
N ARG A 104 -8.42 16.03 11.40
CA ARG A 104 -8.12 16.79 12.64
C ARG A 104 -7.78 15.87 13.81
N TYR A 105 -8.49 14.75 13.93
CA TYR A 105 -8.20 13.72 14.91
C TYR A 105 -6.77 13.18 14.75
N LEU A 106 -6.39 12.78 13.52
CA LEU A 106 -5.05 12.27 13.23
C LEU A 106 -3.95 13.33 13.44
N GLU A 107 -4.18 14.58 13.00
CA GLU A 107 -3.25 15.71 13.25
C GLU A 107 -3.01 15.90 14.75
N ARG A 108 -4.07 15.80 15.56
CA ARG A 108 -3.97 15.95 17.02
C ARG A 108 -3.17 14.81 17.66
N ILE A 109 -3.48 13.57 17.30
CA ILE A 109 -2.75 12.38 17.78
C ILE A 109 -1.28 12.44 17.37
N PHE A 110 -0.99 12.86 16.14
CA PHE A 110 0.36 13.02 15.64
C PHE A 110 1.13 14.04 16.49
N LYS A 111 0.56 15.24 16.70
CA LYS A 111 1.17 16.29 17.53
C LYS A 111 1.40 15.83 18.97
N SER A 112 0.43 15.18 19.60
CA SER A 112 0.57 14.71 20.98
C SER A 112 1.66 13.64 21.11
N THR A 113 1.78 12.74 20.12
CA THR A 113 2.77 11.66 20.16
C THR A 113 4.17 12.19 19.88
N HIS A 114 4.33 13.11 18.93
CA HIS A 114 5.63 13.73 18.64
C HIS A 114 6.12 14.67 19.73
N ALA A 115 5.21 15.39 20.40
CA ALA A 115 5.57 16.25 21.52
C ALA A 115 6.03 15.46 22.76
N LEU A 116 5.73 14.14 22.83
CA LEU A 116 6.18 13.25 23.90
C LEU A 116 7.52 12.55 23.59
N GLN A 117 8.07 12.77 22.39
CA GLN A 117 9.35 12.18 21.96
C GLN A 117 10.55 13.13 22.13
N PHE A 118 10.33 14.30 22.75
CA PHE A 118 11.35 15.29 23.13
C PHE A 118 11.08 15.83 24.53
#